data_AF-A0A6N6SUV7-F1
#
_entry.id   AF-A0A6N6SUV7-F1
#
_cell.length_a   1.000
_cell.length_b   1.000
_cell.length_c   1.000
_cell.angle_alpha   90.00
_cell.angle_beta   90.00
_cell.angle_gamma   90.00
#
_symmetry.space_group_name_H-M   'P 1'
#
loop_
_entity.id
_entity.type
_entity.pdbx_description
1 polymer ?
#
loop_
_entity_poly.entity_id
_entity_poly.type
_entity_poly.pdbx_seq_one_letter_code
_entity_poly.pdbx_strand_id
1 'polypeptide(L)'
;MDLHWRGWGISVALLFAFWIFVAIALVVFASPFEPDPRRAMLDVQWLFAGMFALHALSVFAVVQYRRRHPPVAGTADDPHADEFMFIRLDLWPSILLGVAALFAGASWLGYPLLN
;
A
#
# COMPACT_ATOMS: atom_id res chain seq x y z
N MET A 1 -7.48 -7.85 24.00
CA MET A 1 -7.58 -7.49 22.57
C MET A 1 -6.24 -7.79 21.98
N ASP A 2 -6.11 -8.97 21.40
CA ASP A 2 -4.82 -9.48 20.96
C ASP A 2 -4.49 -8.86 19.60
N LEU A 3 -3.24 -8.44 19.42
CA LEU A 3 -2.78 -7.88 18.16
C LEU A 3 -2.83 -9.01 17.11
N HIS A 4 -3.80 -8.99 16.20
CA HIS A 4 -4.06 -10.08 15.23
C HIS A 4 -3.16 -9.97 14.00
N TRP A 5 -1.88 -10.30 14.17
CA TRP A 5 -0.90 -10.46 13.08
C TRP A 5 -0.74 -11.96 12.84
N ARG A 6 -1.52 -12.54 11.92
CA ARG A 6 -1.52 -14.00 11.69
C ARG A 6 -1.11 -14.33 10.26
N GLY A 7 -0.29 -15.39 10.15
CA GLY A 7 0.14 -15.95 8.88
C GLY A 7 0.84 -14.93 8.00
N TRP A 8 0.40 -14.86 6.75
CA TRP A 8 0.95 -13.97 5.73
C TRP A 8 0.43 -12.54 5.84
N GLY A 9 -0.50 -12.23 6.75
CA GLY A 9 -0.98 -10.86 6.99
C GLY A 9 0.15 -9.87 7.29
N ILE A 10 1.21 -10.32 7.97
CA ILE A 10 2.38 -9.49 8.28
C ILE A 10 3.07 -8.91 7.03
N SER A 11 2.91 -9.55 5.85
CA SER A 11 3.49 -9.04 4.61
C SER A 11 2.96 -7.65 4.26
N VAL A 12 1.72 -7.32 4.62
CA VAL A 12 1.14 -5.98 4.38
C VAL A 12 1.96 -4.91 5.10
N ALA A 13 2.30 -5.13 6.38
CA ALA A 13 3.11 -4.18 7.13
C ALA A 13 4.56 -4.11 6.65
N LEU A 14 5.17 -5.26 6.32
CA LEU A 14 6.55 -5.31 5.82
C LEU A 14 6.69 -4.63 4.45
N LEU A 15 5.75 -4.87 3.54
CA LEU A 15 5.71 -4.23 2.23
C LEU A 15 5.45 -2.73 2.38
N PHE A 16 4.58 -2.32 3.30
CA PHE A 16 4.37 -0.90 3.60
C PHE A 16 5.67 -0.22 4.05
N ALA A 17 6.38 -0.82 5.02
CA ALA A 17 7.65 -0.29 5.49
C ALA A 17 8.69 -0.22 4.37
N PHE A 18 8.80 -1.27 3.54
CA PHE A 18 9.65 -1.27 2.35
C PHE A 18 9.35 -0.09 1.42
N TRP A 19 8.07 0.12 1.09
CA TRP A 19 7.66 1.21 0.20
C TRP A 19 7.90 2.60 0.81
N ILE A 20 7.80 2.77 2.13
CA ILE A 20 8.21 4.00 2.82
C ILE A 20 9.71 4.29 2.61
N PHE A 21 10.58 3.29 2.80
CA PHE A 21 12.01 3.48 2.58
C PHE A 21 12.32 3.85 1.12
N VAL A 22 11.62 3.21 0.16
CA VAL A 22 11.74 3.55 -1.27
C VAL A 22 11.26 4.98 -1.53
N ALA A 23 10.13 5.40 -0.96
CA ALA A 23 9.60 6.76 -1.08
C ALA A 23 10.59 7.81 -0.55
N ILE A 24 11.16 7.58 0.64
CA ILE A 24 12.17 8.47 1.22
C ILE A 24 13.40 8.54 0.31
N ALA A 25 13.89 7.40 -0.20
CA ALA A 25 15.02 7.37 -1.11
C ALA A 25 14.73 8.16 -2.40
N LEU A 26 13.55 8.00 -3.01
CA LEU A 26 13.15 8.75 -4.20
C LEU A 26 13.12 10.27 -3.92
N VAL A 27 12.56 10.70 -2.80
CA VAL A 27 12.53 12.12 -2.43
C VAL A 27 13.95 12.67 -2.23
N VAL A 28 14.81 11.94 -1.52
CA VAL A 28 16.19 12.38 -1.23
C VAL A 28 17.07 12.42 -2.48
N PHE A 29 16.93 11.45 -3.39
CA PHE A 29 17.86 11.30 -4.53
C PHE A 29 17.32 11.82 -5.86
N ALA A 30 16.00 11.96 -6.03
CA ALA A 30 15.39 12.26 -7.32
C ALA A 30 14.54 13.54 -7.33
N SER A 31 14.27 14.18 -6.18
CA SER A 31 13.43 15.39 -6.16
C SER A 31 14.26 16.65 -6.48
N PRO A 32 13.99 17.36 -7.59
CA PRO A 32 14.39 18.75 -7.70
C PRO A 32 13.69 19.57 -6.61
N PHE A 33 14.32 20.65 -6.16
CA PHE A 33 13.73 21.57 -5.21
C PHE A 33 12.57 22.33 -5.88
N GLU A 34 11.35 22.14 -5.38
CA GLU A 34 10.17 22.89 -5.79
C GLU A 34 9.90 24.03 -4.78
N PRO A 35 10.07 25.31 -5.17
CA PRO A 35 9.89 26.44 -4.26
C PRO A 35 8.43 26.75 -3.94
N ASP A 36 7.46 26.32 -4.76
CA ASP A 36 6.05 26.51 -4.46
C ASP A 36 5.52 25.40 -3.54
N PRO A 37 5.18 25.70 -2.27
CA PRO A 37 4.70 24.69 -1.33
C PRO A 37 3.40 24.02 -1.78
N ARG A 38 2.60 24.67 -2.64
CA ARG A 38 1.34 24.11 -3.13
C ARG A 38 1.59 23.02 -4.18
N ARG A 39 2.53 23.26 -5.10
CA ARG A 39 2.95 22.25 -6.09
C ARG A 39 3.69 21.10 -5.44
N ALA A 40 4.60 21.40 -4.51
CA ALA A 40 5.29 20.38 -3.73
C ALA A 40 4.31 19.43 -3.00
N MET A 41 3.20 19.97 -2.46
CA MET A 41 2.16 19.14 -1.84
C MET A 41 1.48 18.21 -2.84
N LEU A 42 1.19 18.66 -4.07
CA LEU A 42 0.57 17.82 -5.11
C LEU A 42 1.50 16.69 -5.59
N ASP A 43 2.79 16.98 -5.73
CA ASP A 43 3.80 15.99 -6.10
C ASP A 43 3.92 14.90 -5.03
N VAL A 44 3.87 15.30 -3.75
CA VAL A 44 3.81 14.35 -2.62
C VAL A 44 2.57 13.47 -2.67
N GLN A 45 1.41 14.03 -3.03
CA GLN A 45 0.17 13.26 -3.18
C GLN A 45 0.29 12.22 -4.31
N TRP A 46 0.91 12.57 -5.44
CA TRP A 46 1.20 11.63 -6.51
C TRP A 46 2.17 10.53 -6.09
N LEU A 47 3.20 10.88 -5.35
CA LEU A 47 4.17 9.94 -4.81
C LEU A 47 3.49 8.94 -3.86
N PHE A 48 2.64 9.40 -2.95
CA PHE A 48 1.84 8.53 -2.10
C PHE A 48 0.86 7.65 -2.90
N ALA A 49 0.18 8.21 -3.90
CA ALA A 49 -0.71 7.44 -4.77
C ALA A 49 0.02 6.29 -5.47
N GLY A 50 1.18 6.58 -6.07
CA GLY A 50 2.03 5.58 -6.70
C GLY A 50 2.53 4.52 -5.70
N MET A 51 2.96 4.96 -4.53
CA MET A 51 3.41 4.08 -3.45
C MET A 51 2.30 3.12 -3.00
N PHE A 52 1.09 3.62 -2.74
CA PHE A 52 -0.06 2.79 -2.35
C PHE A 52 -0.48 1.83 -3.46
N ALA A 53 -0.42 2.25 -4.72
CA ALA A 53 -0.71 1.37 -5.86
C ALA A 53 0.31 0.23 -5.99
N LEU A 54 1.61 0.53 -5.88
CA LEU A 54 2.68 -0.48 -5.91
C LEU A 54 2.62 -1.41 -4.69
N HIS A 55 2.26 -0.88 -3.54
CA HIS A 55 1.99 -1.66 -2.35
C HIS A 55 0.80 -2.60 -2.56
N ALA A 56 -0.31 -2.11 -3.13
CA ALA A 56 -1.46 -2.95 -3.47
C ALA A 56 -1.10 -4.08 -4.42
N LEU A 57 -0.30 -3.80 -5.46
CA LEU A 57 0.20 -4.81 -6.40
C LEU A 57 1.10 -5.85 -5.71
N SER A 58 1.94 -5.41 -4.79
CA SER A 58 2.81 -6.31 -4.01
C SER A 58 2.00 -7.26 -3.13
N VAL A 59 1.01 -6.73 -2.39
CA VAL A 59 0.11 -7.54 -1.56
C VAL A 59 -0.75 -8.46 -2.43
N PHE A 60 -1.23 -7.98 -3.59
CA PHE A 60 -1.95 -8.82 -4.55
C PHE A 60 -1.09 -10.00 -5.02
N ALA A 61 0.20 -9.79 -5.32
CA ALA A 61 1.11 -10.87 -5.69
C ALA A 61 1.25 -11.90 -4.56
N VAL A 62 1.33 -11.46 -3.29
CA VAL A 62 1.36 -12.37 -2.12
C VAL A 62 0.06 -13.17 -2.02
N VAL A 63 -1.10 -12.53 -2.18
CA VAL A 63 -2.41 -13.21 -2.19
C VAL A 63 -2.47 -14.27 -3.27
N GLN A 64 -2.05 -13.96 -4.50
CA GLN A 64 -2.03 -14.92 -5.60
C GLN A 64 -1.06 -16.07 -5.35
N TYR A 65 0.11 -15.78 -4.78
CA TYR A 65 1.06 -16.81 -4.39
C TYR A 65 0.47 -17.77 -3.35
N ARG A 66 -0.20 -17.25 -2.32
CA ARG A 66 -0.88 -18.04 -1.28
C ARG A 66 -2.02 -18.89 -1.82
N ARG A 67 -2.81 -18.36 -2.76
CA ARG A 67 -3.86 -19.13 -3.44
C ARG A 67 -3.31 -20.30 -4.24
N ARG A 68 -2.13 -20.17 -4.84
CA ARG A 68 -1.46 -21.22 -5.61
C ARG A 68 -0.74 -22.25 -4.75
N HIS A 69 -0.29 -21.86 -3.56
CA HIS A 69 0.44 -22.72 -2.62
C HIS A 69 -0.28 -22.73 -1.26
N PRO A 70 -1.47 -23.36 -1.17
CA PRO A 70 -2.17 -23.50 0.10
C PRO A 70 -1.33 -24.33 1.08
N PRO A 71 -1.43 -24.05 2.39
CA PRO A 71 -0.66 -24.78 3.40
C PRO A 71 -1.01 -26.28 3.35
N VAL A 72 0.03 -27.11 3.19
CA VAL A 72 -0.08 -28.57 3.22
C VAL A 72 -0.17 -28.98 4.69
N ALA A 73 -1.36 -29.39 5.14
CA ALA A 73 -1.73 -29.91 6.46
C ALA A 73 -2.44 -28.93 7.44
N GLY A 74 -3.66 -29.33 7.83
CA GLY A 74 -4.28 -29.04 9.13
C GLY A 74 -4.86 -27.65 9.41
N THR A 75 -4.65 -26.66 8.53
CA THR A 75 -5.06 -25.26 8.76
C THR A 75 -6.05 -24.71 7.71
N ALA A 76 -6.52 -25.56 6.79
CA ALA A 76 -7.35 -25.16 5.65
C ALA A 76 -8.74 -24.61 6.04
N ASP A 77 -9.20 -24.85 7.28
CA ASP A 77 -10.52 -24.42 7.77
C ASP A 77 -10.49 -23.15 8.64
N ASP A 78 -9.34 -22.45 8.80
CA ASP A 78 -9.31 -21.16 9.50
C ASP A 78 -9.62 -20.00 8.52
N PRO A 79 -10.84 -19.40 8.54
CA PRO A 79 -11.17 -18.25 7.70
C PRO A 79 -10.30 -17.02 7.99
N HIS A 80 -9.53 -17.04 9.08
CA HIS A 80 -8.62 -16.01 9.56
C HIS A 80 -7.14 -16.43 9.48
N ALA A 81 -6.80 -17.40 8.63
CA ALA A 81 -5.43 -17.91 8.51
C ALA A 81 -4.39 -16.83 8.14
N ASP A 82 -4.81 -15.83 7.36
CA ASP A 82 -3.97 -14.70 6.91
C ASP A 82 -4.68 -13.36 7.15
N GLU A 83 -4.40 -12.75 8.29
CA GLU A 83 -5.00 -11.47 8.68
C GLU A 83 -3.96 -10.45 9.12
N PHE A 84 -4.25 -9.22 8.74
CA PHE A 84 -3.53 -8.05 9.23
C PHE A 84 -4.54 -7.07 9.80
N MET A 85 -4.40 -6.73 11.09
CA MET A 85 -5.29 -5.81 11.81
C MET A 85 -6.76 -6.09 11.46
N PHE A 86 -7.28 -7.27 11.81
CA PHE A 86 -8.68 -7.72 11.60
C PHE A 86 -9.20 -7.76 10.16
N ILE A 87 -8.37 -7.43 9.16
CA ILE A 87 -8.74 -7.47 7.75
C ILE A 87 -8.03 -8.65 7.07
N ARG A 88 -8.82 -9.47 6.39
CA ARG A 88 -8.33 -10.59 5.59
C ARG A 88 -7.38 -10.12 4.50
N LEU A 89 -6.30 -10.85 4.30
CA LEU A 89 -5.22 -10.50 3.37
C LEU A 89 -5.71 -10.20 1.93
N ASP A 90 -6.78 -10.86 1.47
CA ASP A 90 -7.35 -10.67 0.13
C ASP A 90 -8.12 -9.36 -0.07
N LEU A 91 -8.51 -8.69 1.01
CA LEU A 91 -9.20 -7.39 0.95
C LEU A 91 -8.22 -6.21 0.85
N TRP A 92 -6.99 -6.38 1.35
CA TRP A 92 -5.98 -5.33 1.40
C TRP A 92 -5.62 -4.71 0.04
N PRO A 93 -5.46 -5.47 -1.07
CA PRO A 93 -5.19 -4.86 -2.37
C PRO A 93 -6.25 -3.82 -2.78
N SER A 94 -7.53 -4.13 -2.56
CA SER A 94 -8.64 -3.23 -2.89
C SER A 94 -8.66 -1.99 -1.98
N ILE A 95 -8.39 -2.17 -0.68
CA ILE A 95 -8.29 -1.06 0.27
C ILE A 95 -7.15 -0.12 -0.12
N LEU A 96 -5.96 -0.67 -0.40
CA LEU A 96 -4.78 0.09 -0.78
C LEU A 96 -4.99 0.82 -2.12
N LEU A 97 -5.64 0.20 -3.11
CA LEU A 97 -6.03 0.88 -4.35
C LEU A 97 -7.05 1.99 -4.12
N GLY A 98 -8.01 1.80 -3.21
CA GLY A 98 -8.96 2.84 -2.81
C GLY A 98 -8.23 4.06 -2.22
N VAL A 99 -7.28 3.82 -1.31
CA VAL A 99 -6.42 4.88 -0.76
C VAL A 99 -5.61 5.54 -1.87
N ALA A 100 -4.96 4.77 -2.75
CA ALA A 100 -4.20 5.31 -3.89
C ALA A 100 -5.07 6.22 -4.78
N ALA A 101 -6.31 5.82 -5.06
CA ALA A 101 -7.26 6.59 -5.85
C ALA A 101 -7.66 7.90 -5.16
N LEU A 102 -7.79 7.92 -3.83
CA LEU A 102 -8.06 9.16 -3.07
C LEU A 102 -6.91 10.16 -3.21
N PHE A 103 -5.67 9.70 -3.05
CA PHE A 103 -4.47 10.54 -3.21
C PHE A 103 -4.33 11.04 -4.66
N ALA A 104 -4.53 10.17 -5.65
CA ALA A 104 -4.49 10.53 -7.07
C ALA A 104 -5.59 11.55 -7.42
N GLY A 105 -6.82 11.33 -6.94
CA GLY A 105 -7.95 12.23 -7.16
C GLY A 105 -7.76 13.59 -6.51
N ALA A 106 -7.25 13.62 -5.26
CA ALA A 106 -6.92 14.87 -4.57
C ALA A 106 -5.85 15.67 -5.34
N SER A 107 -4.84 14.98 -5.86
CA SER A 107 -3.80 15.63 -6.67
C SER A 107 -4.36 16.14 -8.00
N TRP A 108 -5.09 15.29 -8.74
CA TRP A 108 -5.68 15.62 -10.04
C TRP A 108 -6.65 16.81 -9.98
N LEU A 109 -7.49 16.91 -8.94
CA LEU A 109 -8.40 18.03 -8.75
C LEU A 109 -7.69 19.29 -8.21
N GLY A 110 -6.52 19.13 -7.58
CA GLY A 110 -5.70 20.23 -7.07
C GLY A 110 -4.92 20.98 -8.16
N TYR A 111 -4.38 20.29 -9.18
CA TYR A 111 -3.61 20.93 -10.26
C TYR A 111 -4.39 22.02 -11.04
N PRO A 112 -5.66 21.81 -11.45
CA PRO A 112 -6.44 22.82 -12.17
C PRO A 112 -6.75 24.08 -11.35
N LEU A 113 -6.67 24.01 -10.01
CA LEU A 113 -6.96 25.13 -9.11
C LEU A 113 -5.70 25.93 -8.76
N LEU A 114 -4.52 25.42 -9.10
CA LEU A 114 -3.22 25.94 -8.68
C LEU A 114 -2.30 26.34 -9.84
N ASN A 115 -2.74 26.10 -11.08
CA ASN A 115 -2.21 26.70 -12.31
C ASN A 115 -3.04 27.92 -12.70
#